data_AF-A0A2L0N1A4-F1
#
_entry.id   AF-A0A2L0N1A4-F1
#
_cell.length_a   1.000
_cell.length_b   1.000
_cell.length_c   1.000
_cell.angle_alpha   90.00
_cell.angle_beta   90.00
_cell.angle_gamma   90.00
#
_symmetry.space_group_name_H-M   'P 1'
#
loop_
_entity.id
_entity.type
_entity.pdbx_description
1 polymer ?
#
loop_
_entity_poly.entity_id
_entity_poly.type
_entity_poly.pdbx_seq_one_letter_code
_entity_poly.pdbx_strand_id
1 'polypeptide(L)'
;MADPDAKPGGVPTQVSTGALDKAATSLDGIANDSTAAGKAADEGTAAAATQLSGWDTAGALRGALQEWHEQVAQLNGRLNQEAGMMRQTHTNYVSVEHGIATSFTKGA
;
A
#
# COMPACT_ATOMS: atom_id res chain seq x y z
N MET A 1 -8.46 -30.96 29.49
CA MET A 1 -7.09 -31.37 29.82
C MET A 1 -6.16 -30.49 29.00
N ALA A 2 -5.36 -29.66 29.68
CA ALA A 2 -4.40 -28.76 29.04
C ALA A 2 -3.13 -29.54 28.65
N ASP A 3 -2.55 -29.19 27.51
CA ASP A 3 -1.30 -29.76 27.00
C ASP A 3 -0.10 -29.22 27.82
N PRO A 4 0.70 -30.08 28.46
CA PRO A 4 1.74 -29.66 29.42
C PRO A 4 3.01 -29.05 28.80
N ASP A 5 3.11 -28.92 27.46
CA ASP A 5 4.35 -28.47 26.78
C ASP A 5 4.29 -27.08 26.12
N ALA A 6 3.31 -26.25 26.45
CA ALA A 6 3.29 -24.85 26.01
C ALA A 6 4.38 -24.02 26.73
N LYS A 7 5.63 -24.07 26.25
CA LYS A 7 6.68 -23.14 26.67
C LYS A 7 6.31 -21.70 26.27
N PRO A 8 6.28 -20.74 27.21
CA PRO A 8 6.22 -19.33 26.88
C PRO A 8 7.60 -18.91 26.38
N GLY A 9 7.84 -19.07 25.09
CA GLY A 9 9.12 -18.80 24.46
C GLY A 9 8.93 -18.56 22.97
N GLY A 10 8.05 -17.63 22.62
CA GLY A 10 8.03 -17.09 21.27
C GLY A 10 9.37 -16.43 21.01
N VAL A 11 10.10 -16.92 20.00
CA VAL A 11 11.28 -16.23 19.46
C VAL A 11 10.89 -14.75 19.28
N PRO A 12 11.68 -13.77 19.72
CA PRO A 12 11.36 -12.37 19.44
C PRO A 12 11.20 -12.24 17.94
N THR A 13 10.01 -11.90 17.47
CA THR A 13 9.81 -11.57 16.06
C THR A 13 10.61 -10.31 15.81
N GLN A 14 11.83 -10.49 15.29
CA GLN A 14 12.72 -9.39 15.00
C GLN A 14 12.15 -8.68 13.78
N VAL A 15 11.49 -7.53 14.01
CA VAL A 15 10.90 -6.77 12.92
C VAL A 15 12.01 -6.07 12.15
N SER A 16 12.12 -6.41 10.87
CA SER A 16 13.00 -5.68 9.95
C SER A 16 12.36 -4.35 9.59
N THR A 17 12.70 -3.33 10.36
CA THR A 17 12.27 -1.94 10.16
C THR A 17 12.59 -1.41 8.76
N GLY A 18 13.77 -1.77 8.23
CA GLY A 18 14.15 -1.47 6.84
C GLY A 18 13.28 -2.17 5.79
N ALA A 19 12.77 -3.38 6.08
CA ALA A 19 11.83 -4.05 5.18
C ALA A 19 10.45 -3.37 5.18
N LEU A 20 9.98 -2.86 6.33
CA LEU A 20 8.73 -2.09 6.42
C LEU A 20 8.80 -0.80 5.59
N ASP A 21 9.90 -0.06 5.70
CA ASP A 21 10.07 1.20 4.97
C ASP A 21 10.23 0.97 3.46
N LYS A 22 10.98 -0.07 3.07
CA LYS A 22 11.09 -0.49 1.67
C LYS A 22 9.73 -0.93 1.09
N ALA A 23 8.95 -1.68 1.86
CA ALA A 23 7.62 -2.11 1.44
C ALA A 23 6.69 -0.91 1.27
N ALA A 24 6.65 0.03 2.23
CA ALA A 24 5.86 1.25 2.13
C ALA A 24 6.24 2.09 0.89
N THR A 25 7.54 2.26 0.63
CA THR A 25 8.03 2.96 -0.57
C THR A 25 7.62 2.24 -1.86
N SER A 26 7.63 0.90 -1.86
CA SER A 26 7.22 0.12 -3.02
C SER A 26 5.72 0.27 -3.29
N LEU A 27 4.89 0.30 -2.24
CA LEU A 27 3.44 0.51 -2.35
C LEU A 27 3.12 1.90 -2.90
N ASP A 28 3.80 2.94 -2.43
CA ASP A 28 3.66 4.30 -2.98
C ASP A 28 4.04 4.34 -4.47
N GLY A 29 5.10 3.62 -4.86
CA GLY A 29 5.51 3.49 -6.26
C GLY A 29 4.42 2.86 -7.13
N ILE A 30 3.83 1.75 -6.69
CA ILE A 30 2.73 1.08 -7.39
C ILE A 30 1.51 2.02 -7.55
N ALA A 31 1.19 2.81 -6.52
CA ALA A 31 0.08 3.76 -6.57
C ALA A 31 0.32 4.87 -7.61
N ASN A 32 1.56 5.38 -7.68
CA ASN A 32 1.95 6.39 -8.66
C ASN A 32 1.92 5.82 -10.09
N ASP A 33 2.49 4.62 -10.29
CA ASP A 33 2.53 3.96 -11.60
C ASP A 33 1.11 3.63 -12.10
N SER A 34 0.21 3.20 -11.21
CA SER A 34 -1.20 2.93 -11.55
C SER A 34 -1.93 4.21 -12.00
N THR A 35 -1.64 5.34 -11.34
CA THR A 35 -2.18 6.64 -11.73
C THR A 35 -1.66 7.07 -13.10
N ALA A 36 -0.35 6.91 -13.34
CA ALA A 36 0.27 7.25 -14.61
C ALA A 36 -0.26 6.40 -15.77
N ALA A 37 -0.46 5.10 -15.55
CA ALA A 37 -1.07 4.19 -16.52
C ALA A 37 -2.50 4.64 -16.89
N GLY A 38 -3.29 5.09 -15.91
CA GLY A 38 -4.61 5.64 -16.17
C GLY A 38 -4.59 6.90 -17.03
N LYS A 39 -3.68 7.83 -16.75
CA LYS A 39 -3.53 9.04 -17.57
C LYS A 39 -3.18 8.70 -19.04
N ALA A 40 -2.32 7.71 -19.27
CA ALA A 40 -2.01 7.27 -20.62
C ALA A 40 -3.22 6.63 -21.32
N ALA A 41 -4.04 5.87 -20.59
CA ALA A 41 -5.29 5.30 -21.10
C ALA A 41 -6.33 6.38 -21.43
N ASP A 42 -6.38 7.49 -20.69
CA ASP A 42 -7.30 8.60 -20.92
C ASP A 42 -7.12 9.21 -22.31
N GLU A 43 -5.87 9.52 -22.68
CA GLU A 43 -5.56 10.20 -23.94
C GLU A 43 -5.99 9.36 -25.16
N GLY A 44 -5.66 8.06 -25.15
CA GLY A 44 -6.05 7.14 -26.22
C GLY A 44 -7.56 6.88 -26.26
N THR A 45 -8.18 6.69 -25.10
CA THR A 45 -9.61 6.35 -25.00
C THR A 45 -10.49 7.54 -25.35
N ALA A 46 -10.13 8.75 -24.93
CA ALA A 46 -10.87 9.97 -25.27
C ALA A 46 -10.82 10.26 -26.78
N ALA A 47 -9.67 10.06 -27.42
CA ALA A 47 -9.52 10.19 -28.86
C ALA A 47 -10.40 9.17 -29.61
N ALA A 48 -10.34 7.89 -29.21
CA ALA A 48 -11.15 6.83 -29.80
C ALA A 48 -12.67 7.07 -29.61
N ALA A 49 -13.09 7.47 -28.41
CA ALA A 49 -14.49 7.78 -28.12
C ALA A 49 -15.02 9.00 -28.90
N THR A 50 -14.14 9.92 -29.29
CA THR A 50 -14.47 11.05 -30.17
C THR A 50 -14.66 10.58 -31.61
N GLN A 51 -13.76 9.74 -32.12
CA GLN A 51 -13.86 9.18 -33.48
C GLN A 51 -15.10 8.29 -33.65
N LEU A 52 -15.52 7.62 -32.58
CA LEU A 52 -16.70 6.74 -32.56
C LEU A 52 -18.00 7.47 -32.17
N SER A 53 -18.01 8.81 -32.18
CA SER A 53 -19.20 9.57 -31.79
C SER A 53 -20.45 9.17 -32.59
N GLY A 54 -21.57 8.99 -31.91
CA GLY A 54 -22.82 8.49 -32.49
C GLY A 54 -22.94 6.96 -32.53
N TRP A 55 -21.90 6.22 -32.14
CA TRP A 55 -21.94 4.76 -31.98
C TRP A 55 -22.00 4.39 -30.51
N ASP A 56 -22.70 3.29 -30.19
CA ASP A 56 -22.79 2.76 -28.83
C ASP A 56 -21.41 2.47 -28.22
N THR A 57 -20.44 2.08 -29.06
CA THR A 57 -19.05 1.82 -28.65
C THR A 57 -18.39 3.04 -27.99
N ALA A 58 -18.72 4.27 -28.39
CA ALA A 58 -18.18 5.46 -27.75
C ALA A 58 -18.71 5.63 -26.32
N GLY A 59 -19.96 5.23 -26.06
CA GLY A 59 -20.51 5.17 -24.70
C GLY A 59 -19.83 4.10 -23.86
N ALA A 60 -19.67 2.90 -24.41
CA ALA A 60 -19.00 1.78 -23.75
C ALA A 60 -17.53 2.11 -23.39
N LEU A 61 -16.78 2.76 -24.29
CA LEU A 61 -15.40 3.19 -24.02
C LEU A 61 -15.31 4.19 -22.87
N ARG A 62 -16.22 5.17 -22.81
CA ARG A 62 -16.26 6.14 -21.69
C ARG A 62 -16.60 5.46 -20.37
N GLY A 63 -17.56 4.54 -20.39
CA GLY A 63 -17.92 3.75 -19.21
C GLY A 63 -16.76 2.90 -18.70
N ALA A 64 -16.04 2.22 -19.59
CA ALA A 64 -14.86 1.44 -19.24
C ALA A 64 -13.74 2.31 -18.64
N LEU A 65 -13.54 3.52 -19.17
CA LEU A 65 -12.56 4.46 -18.64
C LEU A 65 -12.92 4.95 -17.24
N GLN A 66 -14.20 5.26 -17.02
CA GLN A 66 -14.69 5.66 -15.70
C GLN A 66 -14.51 4.54 -14.67
N GLU A 67 -14.90 3.31 -15.02
CA GLU A 67 -14.72 2.14 -14.16
C GLU A 67 -13.25 1.93 -13.79
N TRP A 68 -12.34 2.08 -14.77
CA TRP A 68 -10.90 2.04 -14.53
C TRP A 68 -10.46 3.11 -13.51
N HIS A 69 -10.92 4.36 -13.63
CA HIS A 69 -10.59 5.41 -12.66
C HIS A 69 -11.08 5.09 -11.25
N GLU A 70 -12.30 4.59 -11.12
CA GLU A 70 -12.88 4.21 -9.83
C GLU A 70 -12.08 3.08 -9.18
N GLN A 71 -11.66 2.07 -9.96
CA GLN A 71 -10.85 0.96 -9.48
C GLN A 71 -9.44 1.40 -9.06
N VAL A 72 -8.78 2.25 -9.86
CA VAL A 72 -7.45 2.80 -9.52
C VAL A 72 -7.53 3.68 -8.28
N ALA A 73 -8.58 4.49 -8.12
CA ALA A 73 -8.77 5.31 -6.92
C ALA A 73 -8.90 4.45 -5.66
N GLN A 74 -9.69 3.38 -5.72
CA GLN A 74 -9.84 2.45 -4.60
C GLN A 74 -8.54 1.70 -4.28
N LEU A 75 -7.84 1.22 -5.32
CA LEU A 75 -6.54 0.56 -5.17
C LEU A 75 -5.53 1.50 -4.51
N ASN A 76 -5.38 2.72 -5.02
CA ASN A 76 -4.44 3.70 -4.49
C ASN A 76 -4.78 4.07 -3.04
N GLY A 77 -6.07 4.19 -2.70
CA GLY A 77 -6.50 4.41 -1.32
C GLY A 77 -6.00 3.31 -0.39
N ARG A 78 -6.15 2.04 -0.79
CA ARG A 78 -5.66 0.88 -0.02
C ARG A 78 -4.14 0.85 0.08
N LEU A 79 -3.43 1.05 -1.02
CA LEU A 79 -1.96 1.05 -1.06
C LEU A 79 -1.38 2.13 -0.13
N ASN A 80 -1.93 3.34 -0.19
CA ASN A 80 -1.52 4.45 0.67
C ASN A 80 -1.80 4.16 2.15
N GLN A 81 -2.95 3.56 2.46
CA GLN A 81 -3.28 3.14 3.83
C GLN A 81 -2.29 2.09 4.34
N GLU A 82 -2.01 1.06 3.54
CA GLU A 82 -1.06 -0.01 3.89
C GLU A 82 0.36 0.55 4.07
N ALA A 83 0.83 1.42 3.18
CA ALA A 83 2.10 2.12 3.31
C ALA A 83 2.18 2.95 4.60
N GLY A 84 1.11 3.68 4.93
CA GLY A 84 0.98 4.42 6.18
C GLY A 84 1.07 3.51 7.42
N MET A 85 0.37 2.38 7.43
CA MET A 85 0.43 1.40 8.52
C MET A 85 1.82 0.78 8.68
N MET A 86 2.52 0.49 7.58
CA MET A 86 3.89 -0.02 7.61
C MET A 86 4.87 1.00 8.21
N ARG A 87 4.76 2.27 7.82
CA ARG A 87 5.55 3.37 8.41
C ARG A 87 5.26 3.54 9.89
N GLN A 88 3.98 3.52 10.28
CA GLN A 88 3.59 3.62 11.69
C GLN A 88 4.16 2.45 12.50
N THR A 89 4.09 1.23 11.97
CA THR A 89 4.66 0.04 12.60
C THR A 89 6.17 0.19 12.76
N HIS A 90 6.87 0.67 11.73
CA HIS A 90 8.30 0.98 11.79
C HIS A 90 8.61 1.97 12.93
N THR A 91 7.92 3.11 12.99
CA THR A 91 8.12 4.12 14.04
C THR A 91 7.87 3.55 15.44
N ASN A 92 6.81 2.77 15.61
CA ASN A 92 6.47 2.15 16.89
C ASN A 92 7.58 1.19 17.35
N TYR A 93 8.09 0.34 16.46
CA TYR A 93 9.17 -0.59 16.77
C TYR A 93 10.45 0.13 17.19
N VAL A 94 10.89 1.12 16.41
CA VAL A 94 12.10 1.90 16.74
C VAL A 94 11.96 2.62 18.08
N SER A 95 10.77 3.17 18.37
CA SER A 95 10.51 3.85 19.64
C SER A 95 10.57 2.88 20.84
N VAL A 96 9.99 1.69 20.71
CA VAL A 96 10.04 0.65 21.74
C VAL A 96 11.47 0.19 21.98
N GLU A 97 12.22 -0.13 20.92
CA GLU A 97 13.63 -0.55 21.02
C GLU A 97 14.49 0.51 21.71
N HIS A 98 14.30 1.80 21.37
CA HIS A 98 15.02 2.89 22.02
C HIS A 98 14.69 3.02 23.51
N GLY A 99 13.40 2.89 23.86
CA GLY A 99 12.95 2.93 25.25
C GLY A 99 13.55 1.80 26.09
N ILE A 100 13.57 0.59 25.54
CA ILE A 100 14.22 -0.58 26.16
C ILE A 100 15.71 -0.31 26.34
N ALA A 101 16.43 0.10 25.31
CA ALA A 101 17.87 0.39 25.39
C ALA A 101 18.21 1.45 26.45
N THR A 102 17.40 2.52 26.54
CA THR A 102 17.57 3.60 27.53
C THR A 102 17.33 3.12 28.97
N SER A 103 16.38 2.21 29.17
CA SER A 103 16.10 1.67 30.51
C SER A 103 17.27 0.85 31.07
N PHE A 104 18.02 0.16 30.21
CA PHE A 104 19.20 -0.60 30.61
C PHE A 104 20.46 0.25 30.78
N THR A 105 20.60 1.37 30.06
CA THR A 105 21.73 2.29 30.24
C THR A 105 21.60 3.18 31.47
N LYS A 106 20.37 3.43 31.96
CA LYS A 106 20.14 4.24 33.16
C LYS A 106 20.23 3.45 34.47
N GLY A 107 20.25 2.11 34.40
CA GLY A 107 20.34 1.20 35.54
C GLY A 107 21.74 0.60 35.78
N ALA A 108 22.73 0.95 34.94
CA ALA A 108 24.14 0.61 35.08
C ALA A 108 24.95 1.83 35.53
#